data_AF-A0A385FX66-F1
#
_entry.id   AF-A0A385FX66-F1
#
_cell.length_a   1.000
_cell.length_b   1.000
_cell.length_c   1.000
_cell.angle_alpha   90.00
_cell.angle_beta   90.00
_cell.angle_gamma   90.00
#
_symmetry.space_group_name_H-M   'P 1'
#
loop_
_entity.id
_entity.type
_entity.pdbx_description
1 polymer ?
#
loop_
_entity_poly.entity_id
_entity_poly.type
_entity_poly.pdbx_seq_one_letter_code
_entity_poly.pdbx_strand_id
1 'polypeptide(L)'
;MSDDEALPKKGKKLPRWALILLAVAIVAGLVAGISALYTSTRKDAVVAPTPAPPAPAGGADGCIAGNINDAASLLDGARQQPHTPQGAAATAAGFLRFTAQYPSPSEQQLITVISDMYDLAPGEEASALAKDVLSASAPDNVQTAGFSVADGRYVIESASTQDKVQVSIASQVIVDGRARGVSATTYTMARGDGIWKFVDSEDIDDEQRILDNGVAFVGGC
;
A
#
# COMPACT_ATOMS: atom_id res chain seq x y z
N MET A 1 -23.58 -44.36 -15.86
CA MET A 1 -23.46 -43.01 -16.41
C MET A 1 -24.15 -42.12 -15.41
N SER A 2 -23.34 -41.56 -14.51
CA SER A 2 -23.80 -40.70 -13.41
C SER A 2 -23.29 -39.30 -13.74
N ASP A 3 -24.23 -38.41 -14.06
CA ASP A 3 -23.94 -37.01 -14.34
C ASP A 3 -23.99 -36.26 -13.00
N ASP A 4 -22.81 -36.00 -12.42
CA ASP A 4 -22.63 -35.06 -11.31
C ASP A 4 -22.61 -33.64 -11.88
N GLU A 5 -23.76 -32.96 -11.80
CA GLU A 5 -23.92 -31.56 -12.17
C GLU A 5 -23.32 -30.69 -11.05
N ALA A 6 -22.08 -30.23 -11.24
CA ALA A 6 -21.40 -29.34 -10.32
C ALA A 6 -22.07 -27.95 -10.30
N LEU A 7 -22.70 -27.62 -9.17
CA LEU A 7 -23.25 -26.29 -8.91
C LEU A 7 -22.16 -25.20 -9.03
N PRO A 8 -22.41 -24.09 -9.76
CA PRO A 8 -21.47 -22.99 -9.84
C PRO A 8 -21.34 -22.30 -8.48
N LYS A 9 -20.12 -22.28 -7.93
CA LYS A 9 -19.77 -21.50 -6.74
C LYS A 9 -20.10 -20.03 -7.00
N LYS A 10 -21.12 -19.50 -6.31
CA LYS A 10 -21.40 -18.07 -6.23
C LYS A 10 -20.16 -17.37 -5.69
N GLY A 11 -19.38 -16.73 -6.57
CA GLY A 11 -18.33 -15.79 -6.17
C GLY A 11 -18.95 -14.73 -5.28
N LYS A 12 -18.38 -14.52 -4.09
CA LYS A 12 -18.73 -13.39 -3.23
C LYS A 12 -18.42 -12.13 -4.04
N LYS A 13 -19.46 -11.37 -4.42
CA LYS A 13 -19.26 -10.08 -5.07
C LYS A 13 -18.59 -9.16 -4.06
N LEU A 14 -17.38 -8.71 -4.38
CA LEU A 14 -16.66 -7.72 -3.60
C LEU A 14 -17.54 -6.48 -3.42
N PRO A 15 -17.52 -5.85 -2.24
CA PRO A 15 -18.30 -4.66 -1.97
C PRO A 15 -17.88 -3.53 -2.93
N ARG A 16 -18.83 -2.65 -3.27
CA ARG A 16 -18.61 -1.61 -4.31
C ARG A 16 -17.40 -0.71 -4.07
N TRP A 17 -16.96 -0.54 -2.83
CA TRP A 17 -15.73 0.20 -2.50
C TRP A 17 -14.45 -0.53 -2.94
N ALA A 18 -14.42 -1.87 -2.89
CA ALA A 18 -13.32 -2.67 -3.43
C ALA A 18 -13.31 -2.67 -4.97
N LEU A 19 -14.46 -2.47 -5.62
CA LEU A 19 -14.55 -2.21 -7.06
C LEU A 19 -14.15 -0.78 -7.45
N ILE A 20 -14.06 0.15 -6.50
CA ILE A 20 -13.60 1.53 -6.73
C ILE A 20 -12.07 1.61 -6.59
N LEU A 21 -11.47 0.85 -5.66
CA LEU A 21 -10.01 0.63 -5.64
C LEU A 21 -9.49 0.01 -6.96
N LEU A 22 -10.30 -0.85 -7.59
CA LEU A 22 -10.04 -1.38 -8.93
C LEU A 22 -9.98 -0.29 -10.02
N ALA A 23 -10.70 0.82 -9.88
CA ALA A 23 -10.69 1.91 -10.85
C ALA A 23 -9.41 2.77 -10.75
N VAL A 24 -8.89 2.96 -9.52
CA VAL A 24 -7.61 3.64 -9.24
C VAL A 24 -6.44 2.90 -9.93
N ALA A 25 -6.44 1.56 -9.84
CA ALA A 25 -5.41 0.70 -10.44
C ALA A 25 -5.36 0.78 -11.99
N ILE A 26 -6.51 0.99 -12.66
CA ILE A 26 -6.57 1.09 -14.13
C ILE A 26 -5.97 2.40 -14.64
N VAL A 27 -6.10 3.50 -13.90
CA VAL A 27 -5.53 4.80 -14.28
C VAL A 27 -4.01 4.80 -14.10
N ALA A 28 -3.49 4.17 -13.04
CA ALA A 28 -2.05 3.97 -12.84
C ALA A 28 -1.41 3.09 -13.95
N GLY A 29 -2.12 2.05 -14.41
CA GLY A 29 -1.69 1.21 -15.52
C GLY A 29 -1.55 1.95 -16.87
N LEU A 30 -2.36 2.99 -17.11
CA LEU A 30 -2.26 3.82 -18.33
C LEU A 30 -1.03 4.74 -18.30
N VAL A 31 -0.61 5.22 -17.13
CA VAL A 31 0.61 6.04 -16.98
C VAL A 31 1.88 5.17 -17.12
N ALA A 32 1.87 3.94 -16.58
CA ALA A 32 2.96 2.98 -16.76
C ALA A 32 3.14 2.53 -18.23
N GLY A 33 2.04 2.40 -18.98
CA GLY A 33 2.06 2.07 -20.41
C GLY A 33 2.77 3.12 -21.28
N ILE A 34 2.71 4.40 -20.92
CA ILE A 34 3.37 5.49 -21.65
C ILE A 34 4.86 5.58 -21.28
N SER A 35 5.23 5.34 -20.02
CA SER A 35 6.63 5.31 -19.57
C SER A 35 7.41 4.08 -20.07
N ALA A 36 6.76 2.93 -20.23
CA ALA A 36 7.37 1.71 -20.76
C ALA A 36 7.75 1.81 -22.25
N LEU A 37 7.10 2.70 -23.00
CA LEU A 37 7.41 2.93 -24.42
C LEU A 37 8.69 3.75 -24.63
N TYR A 38 9.21 4.42 -23.59
CA TYR A 38 10.45 5.23 -23.69
C TYR A 38 11.73 4.50 -23.24
N THR A 39 11.62 3.36 -22.55
CA THR A 39 12.79 2.67 -21.98
C THR A 39 13.12 1.32 -22.63
N SER A 40 12.36 0.91 -23.65
CA SER A 40 12.46 -0.44 -24.21
C SER A 40 13.53 -0.59 -25.31
N THR A 41 14.81 -0.57 -24.93
CA THR A 41 15.89 -1.27 -25.66
C THR A 41 17.01 -1.73 -24.71
N ARG A 42 16.74 -2.69 -23.83
CA ARG A 42 17.78 -3.63 -23.36
C ARG A 42 17.21 -5.04 -23.26
N LYS A 43 17.72 -5.93 -24.11
CA LYS A 43 17.63 -7.38 -23.91
C LYS A 43 18.68 -7.73 -22.86
N ASP A 44 18.26 -7.91 -21.61
CA ASP A 44 19.15 -8.45 -20.59
C ASP A 44 18.85 -9.93 -20.32
N ALA A 45 19.95 -10.68 -20.20
CA ALA A 45 20.00 -12.12 -20.06
C ALA A 45 19.42 -12.58 -18.70
N VAL A 46 18.87 -13.79 -18.70
CA VAL A 46 18.34 -14.45 -17.50
C VAL A 46 19.49 -14.75 -16.54
N VAL A 47 19.62 -13.93 -15.48
CA VAL A 47 20.48 -14.20 -14.33
C VAL A 47 19.63 -14.92 -13.27
N ALA A 48 20.18 -16.00 -12.70
CA ALA A 48 19.54 -16.79 -11.65
C ALA A 48 19.22 -15.92 -10.40
N PRO A 49 18.14 -16.20 -9.65
CA PRO A 49 17.73 -15.39 -8.52
C PRO A 49 18.76 -15.44 -7.39
N THR A 50 19.26 -14.27 -7.00
CA THR A 50 20.09 -14.08 -5.80
C THR A 50 19.22 -14.28 -4.55
N PRO A 51 19.72 -14.96 -3.50
CA PRO A 51 19.01 -15.08 -2.23
C PRO A 51 18.68 -13.70 -1.64
N ALA A 52 17.47 -13.56 -1.10
CA ALA A 52 17.05 -12.32 -0.44
C ALA A 52 18.00 -11.99 0.73
N PRO A 53 18.39 -10.72 0.91
CA PRO A 53 19.20 -10.31 2.07
C PRO A 53 18.50 -10.68 3.39
N PRO A 54 19.25 -11.12 4.42
CA PRO A 54 18.67 -11.34 5.74
C PRO A 54 18.06 -10.05 6.28
N ALA A 55 16.87 -10.13 6.85
CA ALA A 55 16.20 -9.00 7.47
C ALA A 55 17.06 -8.44 8.63
N PRO A 56 17.46 -7.14 8.63
CA PRO A 56 18.13 -6.53 9.76
C PRO A 56 17.35 -6.69 11.07
N ALA A 57 18.09 -6.75 12.17
CA ALA A 57 17.54 -6.83 13.52
C ALA A 57 16.83 -5.49 13.86
N GLY A 58 15.50 -5.50 13.78
CA GLY A 58 14.63 -4.35 13.96
C GLY A 58 13.57 -4.35 12.85
N GLY A 59 12.34 -4.76 13.18
CA GLY A 59 11.23 -4.68 12.24
C GLY A 59 10.89 -3.23 11.88
N ALA A 60 10.11 -3.04 10.82
CA ALA A 60 9.64 -1.73 10.39
C ALA A 60 8.74 -1.08 11.44
N ASP A 61 8.86 0.23 11.64
CA ASP A 61 7.96 0.99 12.53
C ASP A 61 6.59 1.21 11.86
N GLY A 62 5.51 0.70 12.46
CA GLY A 62 4.16 0.87 11.95
C GLY A 62 3.52 2.24 12.28
N CYS A 63 4.22 3.06 13.06
CA CYS A 63 3.73 4.28 13.67
C CYS A 63 4.51 5.54 13.26
N ILE A 64 5.09 5.59 12.06
CA ILE A 64 5.95 6.72 11.65
C ILE A 64 5.26 8.10 11.69
N ALA A 65 3.94 8.15 11.52
CA ALA A 65 3.14 9.38 11.62
C ALA A 65 2.63 9.66 13.06
N GLY A 66 2.97 8.79 14.01
CA GLY A 66 2.45 8.80 15.37
C GLY A 66 0.95 8.54 15.47
N ASN A 67 0.35 9.06 16.54
CA ASN A 67 -1.10 9.00 16.78
C ASN A 67 -1.88 10.08 16.03
N ILE A 68 -1.20 11.19 15.70
CA ILE A 68 -1.77 12.31 14.95
C ILE A 68 -1.45 12.02 13.48
N ASN A 69 -2.23 11.13 12.88
CA ASN A 69 -2.02 10.65 11.52
C ASN A 69 -2.41 11.72 10.49
N ASP A 70 -1.63 12.80 10.42
CA ASP A 70 -1.78 13.90 9.49
C ASP A 70 -0.64 13.96 8.45
N ALA A 71 -0.82 14.81 7.42
CA ALA A 71 0.13 14.91 6.31
C ALA A 71 1.54 15.34 6.76
N ALA A 72 1.65 16.27 7.71
CA ALA A 72 2.95 16.77 8.16
C ALA A 72 3.69 15.67 8.94
N SER A 73 3.00 15.03 9.87
CA SER A 73 3.55 13.95 10.70
C SER A 73 3.95 12.74 9.85
N LEU A 74 3.14 12.38 8.85
CA LEU A 74 3.49 11.31 7.91
C LEU A 74 4.75 11.64 7.10
N LEU A 75 4.82 12.82 6.49
CA LEU A 75 5.95 13.20 5.65
C LEU A 75 7.24 13.36 6.47
N ASP A 76 7.16 13.92 7.68
CA ASP A 76 8.31 14.03 8.59
C ASP A 76 8.78 12.66 9.07
N GLY A 77 7.84 11.77 9.41
CA GLY A 77 8.13 10.38 9.75
C GLY A 77 8.79 9.61 8.61
N ALA A 78 8.29 9.80 7.38
CA ALA A 78 8.83 9.18 6.17
C ALA A 78 10.26 9.66 5.86
N ARG A 79 10.56 10.95 6.05
CA ARG A 79 11.92 11.53 5.88
C ARG A 79 12.94 11.01 6.88
N GLN A 80 12.49 10.55 8.04
CA GLN A 80 13.35 9.94 9.06
C GLN A 80 13.63 8.46 8.78
N GLN A 81 12.88 7.84 7.87
CA GLN A 81 13.08 6.42 7.57
C GLN A 81 14.38 6.21 6.79
N PRO A 82 15.22 5.25 7.21
CA PRO A 82 16.41 4.92 6.44
C PRO A 82 16.00 4.33 5.09
N HIS A 83 16.77 4.61 4.04
CA HIS A 83 16.60 4.01 2.71
C HIS A 83 17.03 2.53 2.70
N THR A 84 16.26 1.72 3.42
CA THR A 84 16.35 0.26 3.60
C THR A 84 14.96 -0.35 3.35
N PRO A 85 14.86 -1.66 3.10
CA PRO A 85 13.56 -2.32 2.94
C PRO A 85 12.61 -2.12 4.13
N GLN A 86 13.14 -2.07 5.36
CA GLN A 86 12.38 -1.81 6.58
C GLN A 86 11.83 -0.39 6.61
N GLY A 87 12.64 0.59 6.20
CA GLY A 87 12.17 1.97 6.05
C GLY A 87 11.09 2.10 4.98
N ALA A 88 11.19 1.34 3.87
CA ALA A 88 10.13 1.29 2.87
C ALA A 88 8.83 0.73 3.46
N ALA A 89 8.92 -0.36 4.22
CA ALA A 89 7.76 -0.96 4.88
C ALA A 89 7.12 -0.03 5.92
N ALA A 90 7.93 0.70 6.68
CA ALA A 90 7.46 1.70 7.63
C ALA A 90 6.72 2.86 6.92
N THR A 91 7.30 3.37 5.84
CA THR A 91 6.68 4.40 4.99
C THR A 91 5.37 3.92 4.36
N ALA A 92 5.34 2.70 3.83
CA ALA A 92 4.15 2.08 3.27
C ALA A 92 3.03 1.92 4.31
N ALA A 93 3.36 1.46 5.52
CA ALA A 93 2.40 1.36 6.61
C ALA A 93 1.82 2.72 7.03
N GLY A 94 2.67 3.75 7.15
CA GLY A 94 2.21 5.12 7.45
C GLY A 94 1.25 5.67 6.40
N PHE A 95 1.58 5.52 5.12
CA PHE A 95 0.73 5.95 4.01
C PHE A 95 -0.60 5.20 3.95
N LEU A 96 -0.56 3.88 4.13
CA LEU A 96 -1.74 3.01 4.19
C LEU A 96 -2.71 3.48 5.29
N ARG A 97 -2.21 3.77 6.48
CA ARG A 97 -3.03 4.26 7.59
C ARG A 97 -3.61 5.63 7.30
N PHE A 98 -2.80 6.56 6.80
CA PHE A 98 -3.20 7.93 6.48
C PHE A 98 -4.30 7.97 5.42
N THR A 99 -4.20 7.18 4.36
CA THR A 99 -5.19 7.18 3.28
C THR A 99 -6.47 6.43 3.66
N ALA A 100 -6.38 5.43 4.54
CA ALA A 100 -7.53 4.63 4.95
C ALA A 100 -8.35 5.20 6.12
N GLN A 101 -7.87 6.24 6.80
CA GLN A 101 -8.55 6.76 7.99
C GLN A 101 -9.90 7.39 7.67
N TYR A 102 -10.85 7.25 8.59
CA TYR A 102 -12.11 7.96 8.63
C TYR A 102 -12.33 8.59 10.01
N PRO A 103 -12.65 9.91 10.11
CA PRO A 103 -12.85 10.85 9.01
C PRO A 103 -11.64 11.01 8.10
N SER A 104 -11.88 11.06 6.79
CA SER A 104 -10.83 11.12 5.79
C SER A 104 -9.97 12.38 5.94
N PRO A 105 -8.68 12.33 5.59
CA PRO A 105 -7.87 13.54 5.53
C PRO A 105 -8.52 14.54 4.57
N SER A 106 -8.26 15.83 4.78
CA SER A 106 -8.74 16.85 3.83
C SER A 106 -8.13 16.64 2.44
N GLU A 107 -8.84 17.06 1.39
CA GLU A 107 -8.34 17.00 0.00
C GLU A 107 -6.94 17.64 -0.11
N GLN A 108 -6.71 18.77 0.57
CA GLN A 108 -5.42 19.44 0.56
C GLN A 108 -4.31 18.60 1.21
N GLN A 109 -4.60 17.90 2.31
CA GLN A 109 -3.64 16.99 2.94
C GLN A 109 -3.32 15.80 2.03
N LEU A 110 -4.32 15.24 1.35
CA LEU A 110 -4.11 14.16 0.38
C LEU A 110 -3.27 14.62 -0.80
N ILE A 111 -3.55 15.79 -1.39
CA ILE A 111 -2.75 16.37 -2.47
C ILE A 111 -1.29 16.53 -2.03
N THR A 112 -1.05 17.10 -0.84
CA THR A 112 0.31 17.27 -0.32
C THR A 112 1.05 15.95 -0.18
N VAL A 113 0.42 14.93 0.42
CA VAL A 113 1.05 13.61 0.61
C VAL A 113 1.25 12.90 -0.73
N ILE A 114 0.27 12.92 -1.63
CA ILE A 114 0.35 12.27 -2.95
C ILE A 114 1.44 12.93 -3.80
N SER A 115 1.48 14.26 -3.87
CA SER A 115 2.53 14.98 -4.60
C SER A 115 3.93 14.61 -4.10
N ASP A 116 4.14 14.65 -2.79
CA ASP A 116 5.44 14.30 -2.21
C ASP A 116 5.75 12.81 -2.42
N MET A 117 4.84 11.91 -2.10
CA MET A 117 5.14 10.47 -2.05
C MET A 117 5.06 9.76 -3.41
N TYR A 118 4.38 10.31 -4.42
CA TYR A 118 4.39 9.78 -5.80
C TYR A 118 5.27 10.58 -6.75
N ASP A 119 5.98 11.60 -6.24
CA ASP A 119 6.81 12.50 -7.05
C ASP A 119 6.02 13.25 -8.15
N LEU A 120 4.77 13.60 -7.83
CA LEU A 120 3.88 14.30 -8.73
C LEU A 120 3.91 15.80 -8.44
N ALA A 121 3.97 16.62 -9.49
CA ALA A 121 3.79 18.05 -9.34
C ALA A 121 2.42 18.34 -8.69
N PRO A 122 2.33 19.30 -7.74
CA PRO A 122 1.05 19.71 -7.17
C PRO A 122 0.20 20.33 -8.28
N GLY A 123 -0.83 19.59 -8.71
CA GLY A 123 -1.58 19.92 -9.90
C GLY A 123 -2.75 18.96 -10.15
N GLU A 124 -3.18 18.87 -11.40
CA GLU A 124 -4.37 18.12 -11.79
C GLU A 124 -4.28 16.63 -11.44
N GLU A 125 -3.12 16.01 -11.67
CA GLU A 125 -2.91 14.58 -11.42
C GLU A 125 -2.96 14.22 -9.93
N ALA A 126 -2.24 14.96 -9.08
CA ALA A 126 -2.30 14.79 -7.63
C ALA A 126 -3.71 15.05 -7.08
N SER A 127 -4.41 16.03 -7.64
CA SER A 127 -5.81 16.33 -7.27
C SER A 127 -6.77 15.23 -7.70
N ALA A 128 -6.56 14.62 -8.87
CA ALA A 128 -7.37 13.52 -9.36
C ALA A 128 -7.22 12.30 -8.43
N LEU A 129 -5.98 11.93 -8.08
CA LEU A 129 -5.71 10.85 -7.13
C LEU A 129 -6.28 11.15 -5.72
N ALA A 130 -6.15 12.39 -5.23
CA ALA A 130 -6.74 12.77 -3.95
C ALA A 130 -8.28 12.62 -3.95
N LYS A 131 -8.94 13.03 -5.04
CA LYS A 131 -10.40 12.86 -5.19
C LYS A 131 -10.80 11.39 -5.30
N ASP A 132 -9.97 10.58 -5.95
CA ASP A 132 -10.20 9.15 -6.07
C ASP A 132 -10.17 8.47 -4.68
N VAL A 133 -9.17 8.79 -3.86
CA VAL A 133 -9.10 8.37 -2.46
C VAL A 133 -10.33 8.84 -1.66
N LEU A 134 -10.77 10.09 -1.83
CA LEU A 134 -11.97 10.60 -1.17
C LEU A 134 -13.29 9.99 -1.68
N SER A 135 -13.29 9.47 -2.91
CA SER A 135 -14.46 8.82 -3.49
C SER A 135 -14.75 7.46 -2.82
N ALA A 136 -13.74 6.88 -2.16
CA ALA A 136 -13.91 5.71 -1.30
C ALA A 136 -14.81 6.08 -0.11
N SER A 137 -16.10 5.78 -0.25
CA SER A 137 -17.08 6.06 0.80
C SER A 137 -16.87 5.15 1.99
N ALA A 138 -16.81 5.73 3.19
CA ALA A 138 -16.97 4.97 4.43
C ALA A 138 -18.34 4.25 4.42
N PRO A 139 -18.46 3.09 5.07
CA PRO A 139 -19.75 2.43 5.21
C PRO A 139 -20.76 3.33 5.92
N ASP A 140 -22.04 3.23 5.55
CA ASP A 140 -23.11 4.03 6.16
C ASP A 140 -23.11 3.87 7.70
N ASN A 141 -23.26 5.00 8.42
CA ASN A 141 -23.32 5.08 9.89
C ASN A 141 -22.03 4.74 10.65
N VAL A 142 -20.87 4.77 9.98
CA VAL A 142 -19.57 4.62 10.65
C VAL A 142 -19.10 5.97 11.19
N GLN A 143 -18.59 5.97 12.44
CA GLN A 143 -17.99 7.16 13.06
C GLN A 143 -16.48 7.21 12.82
N THR A 144 -15.84 6.05 12.86
CA THR A 144 -14.40 5.91 12.64
C THR A 144 -14.09 4.64 11.86
N ALA A 145 -13.14 4.73 10.94
CA ALA A 145 -12.59 3.57 10.25
C ALA A 145 -11.11 3.78 9.96
N GLY A 146 -10.40 2.72 9.67
CA GLY A 146 -9.02 2.78 9.24
C GLY A 146 -8.36 1.42 9.23
N PHE A 147 -7.09 1.43 8.88
CA PHE A 147 -6.23 0.27 9.02
C PHE A 147 -5.37 0.40 10.27
N SER A 148 -5.14 -0.72 10.95
CA SER A 148 -4.17 -0.83 12.03
C SER A 148 -3.13 -1.87 11.66
N VAL A 149 -1.86 -1.53 11.88
CA VAL A 149 -0.73 -2.44 11.72
C VAL A 149 -0.17 -2.90 13.08
N ALA A 150 -0.89 -2.65 14.18
CA ALA A 150 -0.53 -3.12 15.53
C ALA A 150 -0.25 -4.63 15.58
N ASP A 151 -1.15 -5.43 15.03
CA ASP A 151 -0.94 -6.87 14.82
C ASP A 151 -0.69 -7.19 13.33
N GLY A 152 -0.36 -6.15 12.55
CA GLY A 152 -0.09 -6.27 11.13
C GLY A 152 1.25 -6.92 10.86
N ARG A 153 1.41 -7.42 9.64
CA ARG A 153 2.65 -8.04 9.18
C ARG A 153 3.02 -7.53 7.80
N TYR A 154 4.30 -7.54 7.51
CA TYR A 154 4.81 -7.20 6.19
C TYR A 154 5.78 -8.25 5.67
N VAL A 155 5.84 -8.36 4.35
CA VAL A 155 6.82 -9.15 3.61
C VAL A 155 7.54 -8.22 2.66
N ILE A 156 8.87 -8.27 2.66
CA ILE A 156 9.67 -7.70 1.58
C ILE A 156 9.72 -8.75 0.47
N GLU A 157 9.11 -8.43 -0.67
CA GLU A 157 8.98 -9.40 -1.76
C GLU A 157 10.33 -9.66 -2.42
N SER A 158 10.51 -10.88 -2.93
CA SER A 158 11.78 -11.34 -3.51
C SER A 158 12.22 -10.55 -4.75
N ALA A 159 11.27 -9.90 -5.43
CA ALA A 159 11.52 -9.01 -6.55
C ALA A 159 12.05 -7.61 -6.14
N SER A 160 12.28 -7.38 -4.84
CA SER A 160 12.91 -6.16 -4.33
C SER A 160 14.40 -6.11 -4.70
N THR A 161 14.87 -4.92 -5.01
CA THR A 161 16.28 -4.57 -5.26
C THR A 161 16.71 -3.45 -4.32
N GLN A 162 17.95 -3.00 -4.46
CA GLN A 162 18.48 -1.88 -3.67
C GLN A 162 17.75 -0.55 -3.94
N ASP A 163 17.30 -0.34 -5.19
CA ASP A 163 16.69 0.93 -5.62
C ASP A 163 15.17 0.87 -5.69
N LYS A 164 14.60 -0.34 -5.70
CA LYS A 164 13.16 -0.58 -5.78
C LYS A 164 12.74 -1.67 -4.79
N VAL A 165 11.90 -1.34 -3.82
CA VAL A 165 11.41 -2.28 -2.81
C VAL A 165 9.95 -2.58 -3.06
N GLN A 166 9.56 -3.84 -2.98
CA GLN A 166 8.18 -4.28 -2.99
C GLN A 166 7.81 -4.76 -1.59
N VAL A 167 6.81 -4.11 -0.98
CA VAL A 167 6.35 -4.42 0.37
C VAL A 167 4.89 -4.86 0.32
N SER A 168 4.64 -6.11 0.68
CA SER A 168 3.29 -6.60 0.95
C SER A 168 2.95 -6.39 2.41
N ILE A 169 1.83 -5.73 2.70
CA ILE A 169 1.37 -5.46 4.05
C ILE A 169 0.02 -6.13 4.26
N ALA A 170 -0.14 -6.85 5.36
CA ALA A 170 -1.42 -7.28 5.89
C ALA A 170 -1.76 -6.45 7.14
N SER A 171 -2.91 -5.79 7.13
CA SER A 171 -3.37 -4.88 8.17
C SER A 171 -4.77 -5.22 8.63
N GLN A 172 -5.10 -4.93 9.90
CA GLN A 172 -6.46 -5.09 10.40
C GLN A 172 -7.34 -3.94 9.93
N VAL A 173 -8.54 -4.28 9.47
CA VAL A 173 -9.58 -3.29 9.19
C VAL A 173 -10.31 -2.98 10.48
N ILE A 174 -10.22 -1.75 10.96
CA ILE A 174 -10.89 -1.27 12.17
C ILE A 174 -12.07 -0.40 11.78
N VAL A 175 -13.24 -0.67 12.34
CA VAL A 175 -14.46 0.14 12.18
C VAL A 175 -15.12 0.31 13.54
N ASP A 176 -15.30 1.56 13.96
CA ASP A 176 -15.82 1.95 15.27
C ASP A 176 -15.11 1.22 16.43
N GLY A 177 -13.77 1.20 16.35
CA GLY A 177 -12.89 0.58 17.34
C GLY A 177 -12.90 -0.95 17.35
N ARG A 178 -13.51 -1.61 16.35
CA ARG A 178 -13.61 -3.08 16.27
C ARG A 178 -12.97 -3.61 14.99
N ALA A 179 -12.20 -4.70 15.12
CA ALA A 179 -11.67 -5.41 13.97
C ALA A 179 -12.80 -6.05 13.12
N ARG A 180 -12.71 -5.89 11.80
CA ARG A 180 -13.70 -6.37 10.82
C ARG A 180 -13.11 -7.36 9.80
N GLY A 181 -11.81 -7.56 9.81
CA GLY A 181 -11.10 -8.44 8.89
C GLY A 181 -9.67 -7.97 8.71
N VAL A 182 -9.03 -8.54 7.68
CA VAL A 182 -7.68 -8.18 7.25
C VAL A 182 -7.78 -7.65 5.82
N SER A 183 -6.96 -6.66 5.49
CA SER A 183 -6.73 -6.17 4.14
C SER A 183 -5.26 -6.33 3.81
N ALA A 184 -4.94 -6.71 2.57
CA ALA A 184 -3.56 -6.81 2.13
C ALA A 184 -3.30 -6.12 0.79
N THR A 185 -2.16 -5.42 0.73
CA THR A 185 -1.74 -4.64 -0.43
C THR A 185 -0.22 -4.73 -0.59
N THR A 186 0.25 -4.89 -1.82
CA THR A 186 1.65 -4.75 -2.21
C THR A 186 1.88 -3.32 -2.66
N TYR A 187 2.91 -2.67 -2.13
CA TYR A 187 3.40 -1.39 -2.61
C TYR A 187 4.76 -1.58 -3.28
N THR A 188 4.88 -1.11 -4.52
CA THR A 188 6.18 -0.94 -5.16
C THR A 188 6.68 0.47 -4.92
N MET A 189 7.86 0.59 -4.31
CA MET A 189 8.46 1.86 -3.96
C MET A 189 9.85 2.00 -4.57
N ALA A 190 10.21 3.19 -5.01
CA ALA A 190 11.54 3.55 -5.47
C ALA A 190 12.19 4.55 -4.52
N ARG A 191 13.52 4.57 -4.50
CA ARG A 191 14.26 5.59 -3.75
C ARG A 191 14.07 6.96 -4.41
N GLY A 192 13.63 7.96 -3.64
CA GLY A 192 13.52 9.35 -4.08
C GLY A 192 14.22 10.33 -3.16
N ASP A 193 13.88 11.62 -3.30
CA ASP A 193 14.45 12.77 -2.57
C ASP A 193 14.25 12.71 -1.05
N GLY A 194 15.02 11.83 -0.39
CA GLY A 194 14.99 11.66 1.06
C GLY A 194 13.78 10.91 1.62
N ILE A 195 12.89 10.42 0.76
CA ILE A 195 11.79 9.52 1.13
C ILE A 195 11.67 8.38 0.10
N TRP A 196 11.07 7.27 0.53
CA TRP A 196 10.58 6.25 -0.39
C TRP A 196 9.36 6.78 -1.16
N LYS A 197 9.40 6.67 -2.49
CA LYS A 197 8.34 7.12 -3.40
C LYS A 197 7.54 5.93 -3.90
N PHE A 198 6.22 6.03 -3.90
CA PHE A 198 5.33 5.01 -4.46
C PHE A 198 5.37 5.06 -5.98
N VAL A 199 5.52 3.89 -6.58
CA VAL A 199 5.51 3.69 -8.03
C VAL A 199 4.25 2.97 -8.45
N ASP A 200 3.83 1.98 -7.65
CA ASP A 200 2.69 1.13 -7.97
C ASP A 200 2.10 0.51 -6.70
N SER A 201 0.87 0.02 -6.78
CA SER A 201 0.23 -0.76 -5.73
C SER A 201 -0.71 -1.82 -6.30
N GLU A 202 -0.71 -3.00 -5.68
CA GLU A 202 -1.54 -4.14 -6.09
C GLU A 202 -2.22 -4.77 -4.88
N ASP A 203 -3.53 -5.01 -4.97
CA ASP A 203 -4.27 -5.72 -3.92
C ASP A 203 -3.92 -7.22 -3.93
N ILE A 204 -3.95 -7.84 -2.75
CA ILE A 204 -3.54 -9.24 -2.57
C ILE A 204 -4.72 -10.06 -2.06
N ASP A 205 -5.11 -11.09 -2.82
CA ASP A 205 -6.18 -12.03 -2.43
C ASP A 205 -5.73 -13.11 -1.41
N ASP A 206 -4.43 -13.24 -1.17
CA ASP A 206 -3.82 -14.19 -0.22
C ASP A 206 -3.19 -13.44 0.97
N GLU A 207 -4.03 -12.86 1.83
CA GLU A 207 -3.56 -12.15 3.02
C GLU A 207 -2.90 -13.11 4.02
N GLN A 208 -3.35 -14.37 4.04
CA GLN A 208 -2.88 -15.39 4.98
C GLN A 208 -1.39 -15.70 4.78
N ARG A 209 -0.89 -15.71 3.54
CA ARG A 209 0.55 -15.84 3.27
C ARG A 209 1.38 -14.80 4.03
N ILE A 210 0.93 -13.56 4.08
CA ILE A 210 1.63 -12.46 4.76
C ILE A 210 1.51 -12.63 6.28
N LEU A 211 0.35 -13.03 6.77
CA LEU A 211 0.16 -13.29 8.20
C LEU A 211 1.05 -14.45 8.69
N ASP A 212 1.20 -15.50 7.90
CA ASP A 212 1.99 -16.68 8.29
C ASP A 212 3.50 -16.43 8.18
N ASN A 213 3.95 -15.75 7.11
CA ASN A 213 5.36 -15.64 6.77
C ASN A 213 5.97 -14.24 7.00
N GLY A 214 5.13 -13.24 7.26
CA GLY A 214 5.55 -11.86 7.40
C GLY A 214 6.19 -11.54 8.74
N VAL A 215 6.91 -10.43 8.75
CA VAL A 215 7.52 -9.84 9.94
C VAL A 215 6.52 -8.88 10.57
N ALA A 216 6.40 -8.92 11.90
CA ALA A 216 5.56 -7.96 12.63
C ALA A 216 6.19 -6.56 12.61
N PHE A 217 5.35 -5.52 12.60
CA PHE A 217 5.81 -4.15 12.80
C PHE A 217 6.29 -3.93 14.24
N VAL A 218 7.31 -3.08 14.43
CA VAL A 218 7.84 -2.67 15.73
C VAL A 218 7.15 -1.39 16.14
N GLY A 219 6.22 -1.49 17.09
CA GLY A 219 5.28 -0.40 17.33
C GLY A 219 4.27 -0.38 16.19
N GLY A 220 3.00 -0.44 16.55
CA GLY A 220 1.95 -0.44 15.56
C GLY A 220 0.73 0.26 16.11
N CYS A 221 0.18 1.09 15.23
CA CYS A 221 -1.03 1.83 15.37
C CYS A 221 -1.75 1.72 14.02
#